data_AF-R1EF57-F1
#
_entry.id   AF-R1EF57-F1
#
_cell.length_a   1.000
_cell.length_b   1.000
_cell.length_c   1.000
_cell.angle_alpha   90.00
_cell.angle_beta   90.00
_cell.angle_gamma   90.00
#
_symmetry.space_group_name_H-M   'P 1'
#
loop_
_entity.id
_entity.type
_entity.pdbx_description
1 polymer ?
#
loop_
_entity_poly.entity_id
_entity_poly.type
_entity_poly.pdbx_seq_one_letter_code
_entity_poly.pdbx_strand_id
1 'polypeptide(L)'
;MQKDYQNEVVVAQLSGVSKNLSEEDIKRLVPTSSKYIEGWSDPDFIKVIPVRDEQTLERLDRYFILFRTVRAARNFQEHVKKLHTTVKSYAPSSLNSPLPPPPGFHDDSGRDINAAMQSYTIGPPSSNFIYCSIIPTPYPRPIRRLLTAGGYEPIISTSTAAASVTKVLLHFEGAQPSLADIRRTITRDGKDRWLPWQIVGGTNSADGIVRLTTHLSRDEAVGNDIDALVVRKVPPRYVISFEDKAEAQRFARRWNKTSFGWSVNDVYENGEGAPQARAEVLW
;
A
#
# COMPACT_ATOMS: atom_id res chain seq x y z
N MET A 1 21.62 1.99 -2.42
CA MET A 1 21.79 2.83 -1.22
C MET A 1 21.10 2.13 -0.06
N GLN A 2 21.76 1.09 0.47
CA GLN A 2 21.15 0.05 1.30
C GLN A 2 22.15 -0.22 2.44
N LYS A 3 22.21 0.71 3.41
CA LYS A 3 23.08 0.64 4.60
C LYS A 3 22.20 0.52 5.84
N ASP A 4 22.73 -0.17 6.84
CA ASP A 4 22.09 -0.67 8.05
C ASP A 4 21.16 0.33 8.78
N TYR A 5 19.87 0.24 8.51
CA TYR A 5 18.82 1.00 9.20
C TYR A 5 18.55 0.52 10.63
N GLN A 6 19.19 -0.54 11.11
CA GLN A 6 18.76 -1.20 12.36
C GLN A 6 18.88 -0.31 13.61
N ASN A 7 19.84 0.62 13.66
CA ASN A 7 20.10 1.44 14.86
C ASN A 7 20.09 2.96 14.62
N GLU A 8 20.02 3.42 13.37
CA GLU A 8 20.13 4.86 13.05
C GLU A 8 18.80 5.54 12.72
N VAL A 9 17.72 4.77 12.56
CA VAL A 9 16.40 5.34 12.25
C VAL A 9 15.37 5.03 13.31
N VAL A 10 14.45 5.97 13.46
CA VAL A 10 13.30 5.92 14.35
C VAL A 10 12.07 5.59 13.52
N VAL A 11 11.35 4.53 13.88
CA VAL A 11 10.13 4.12 13.18
C VAL A 11 8.88 4.61 13.92
N ALA A 12 8.06 5.39 13.23
CA ALA A 12 6.70 5.67 13.64
C ALA A 12 5.72 4.79 12.87
N GLN A 13 4.74 4.22 13.57
CA GLN A 13 3.64 3.46 12.97
C GLN A 13 2.38 4.32 12.99
N LEU A 14 1.84 4.60 11.81
CA LEU A 14 0.52 5.17 11.61
C LEU A 14 -0.46 4.02 11.35
N SER A 15 -1.63 4.00 11.99
CA SER A 15 -2.59 2.89 11.91
C SER A 15 -4.03 3.40 11.92
N GLY A 16 -4.96 2.59 11.39
CA GLY A 16 -6.37 2.94 11.26
C GLY A 16 -6.65 3.94 10.14
N VAL A 17 -5.73 4.06 9.18
CA VAL A 17 -5.78 5.03 8.08
C VAL A 17 -6.20 4.34 6.78
N SER A 18 -6.56 5.12 5.76
CA SER A 18 -6.95 4.54 4.47
C SER A 18 -5.82 3.68 3.86
N LYS A 19 -6.15 2.47 3.37
CA LYS A 19 -5.20 1.55 2.70
C LYS A 19 -4.59 2.14 1.41
N ASN A 20 -5.26 3.14 0.83
CA ASN A 20 -4.94 3.68 -0.47
C ASN A 20 -4.16 4.99 -0.41
N LEU A 21 -3.67 5.40 0.78
CA LEU A 21 -2.86 6.61 0.89
C LEU A 21 -1.56 6.45 0.09
N SER A 22 -1.25 7.49 -0.68
CA SER A 22 0.03 7.61 -1.35
C SER A 22 1.11 8.07 -0.37
N GLU A 23 2.37 7.83 -0.72
CA GLU A 23 3.49 8.36 0.06
C GLU A 23 3.47 9.90 0.11
N GLU A 24 3.01 10.54 -0.96
CA GLU A 24 2.87 12.00 -1.02
C GLU A 24 1.82 12.53 -0.04
N ASP A 25 0.68 11.84 0.10
CA ASP A 25 -0.36 12.22 1.05
C ASP A 25 0.19 12.19 2.48
N ILE A 26 0.99 11.17 2.81
CA ILE A 26 1.61 11.06 4.14
C ILE A 26 2.75 12.08 4.30
N LYS A 27 3.50 12.36 3.23
CA LYS A 27 4.56 13.37 3.23
C LYS A 27 4.01 14.77 3.49
N ARG A 28 2.81 15.10 3.01
CA ARG A 28 2.12 16.38 3.31
C ARG A 28 1.75 16.54 4.78
N LEU A 29 1.62 15.44 5.52
CA LEU A 29 1.36 15.46 6.98
C LEU A 29 2.63 15.69 7.80
N VAL A 30 3.81 15.58 7.18
CA VAL A 30 5.07 15.81 7.88
C VAL A 30 5.19 17.31 8.14
N PRO A 31 5.33 17.74 9.41
CA PRO A 31 5.49 19.15 9.72
C PRO A 31 6.64 19.76 8.92
N THR A 32 6.35 20.82 8.17
CA THR A 32 7.38 21.56 7.43
C THR A 32 8.29 22.26 8.43
N SER A 33 9.60 21.98 8.38
CA SER A 33 10.55 22.57 9.34
C SER A 33 10.73 24.08 9.15
N SER A 34 10.34 24.62 7.99
CA SER A 34 10.39 26.05 7.70
C SER A 34 8.98 26.64 7.65
N LYS A 35 8.72 27.69 8.44
CA LYS A 35 7.49 28.48 8.39
C LYS A 35 7.33 29.26 7.07
N TYR A 36 8.42 29.40 6.31
CA TYR A 36 8.55 30.37 5.22
C TYR A 36 8.54 29.75 3.82
N ILE A 37 8.65 28.41 3.68
CA ILE A 37 8.67 27.76 2.38
C ILE A 37 7.75 26.54 2.41
N GLU A 38 6.60 26.68 1.76
CA GLU A 38 5.66 25.60 1.52
C GLU A 38 6.30 24.55 0.61
N GLY A 39 6.30 23.28 1.01
CA GLY A 39 6.82 22.15 0.23
C GLY A 39 8.20 21.59 0.65
N TRP A 40 8.90 22.21 1.60
CA TRP A 40 10.14 21.63 2.15
C TRP A 40 9.82 20.59 3.24
N SER A 41 9.89 19.30 2.87
CA SER A 41 9.79 18.22 3.86
C SER A 41 10.94 18.27 4.84
N ASP A 42 10.66 17.93 6.10
CA ASP A 42 11.66 17.90 7.17
C ASP A 42 12.89 17.08 6.74
N PRO A 43 14.13 17.58 6.91
CA PRO A 43 15.35 16.83 6.59
C PRO A 43 15.46 15.50 7.37
N ASP A 44 14.72 15.39 8.48
CA ASP A 44 14.66 14.17 9.27
C ASP A 44 13.71 13.11 8.71
N PHE A 45 12.85 13.44 7.73
CA PHE A 45 11.99 12.46 7.06
C PHE A 45 12.78 11.64 6.03
N ILE A 46 12.66 10.31 6.10
CA ILE A 46 13.42 9.40 5.22
C ILE A 46 12.52 8.78 4.15
N LYS A 47 11.51 8.00 4.57
CA LYS A 47 10.65 7.24 3.66
C LYS A 47 9.38 6.78 4.37
N VAL A 48 8.31 6.57 3.60
CA VAL A 48 7.12 5.85 4.04
C VAL A 48 7.09 4.44 3.45
N ILE A 49 6.77 3.45 4.28
CA ILE A 49 6.61 2.06 3.89
C ILE A 49 5.18 1.64 4.28
N PRO A 50 4.27 1.37 3.32
CA PRO A 50 2.97 0.78 3.64
C PRO A 50 3.20 -0.60 4.23
N VAL A 51 2.47 -0.91 5.29
CA VAL A 51 2.47 -2.25 5.84
C VAL A 51 1.61 -3.12 4.94
N ARG A 52 2.17 -4.24 4.51
CA ARG A 52 1.47 -5.31 3.81
C ARG A 52 1.41 -6.56 4.66
N ASP A 53 0.41 -7.37 4.39
CA ASP A 53 0.39 -8.75 4.85
C ASP A 53 1.50 -9.56 4.16
N GLU A 54 2.23 -10.36 4.92
CA GLU A 54 3.40 -11.11 4.45
C GLU A 54 3.02 -12.18 3.42
N GLN A 55 1.81 -12.75 3.53
CA GLN A 55 1.35 -13.82 2.65
C GLN A 55 0.66 -13.30 1.40
N THR A 56 -0.24 -12.33 1.56
CA THR A 56 -1.04 -11.81 0.45
C THR A 56 -0.41 -10.60 -0.24
N LEU A 57 0.55 -9.93 0.41
CA LEU A 57 1.08 -8.63 0.00
C LEU A 57 0.00 -7.53 -0.15
N GLU A 58 -1.20 -7.75 0.36
CA GLU A 58 -2.23 -6.71 0.40
C GLU A 58 -1.83 -5.63 1.40
N ARG A 59 -2.05 -4.37 1.04
CA ARG A 59 -1.88 -3.25 1.95
C ARG A 59 -2.84 -3.36 3.13
N LEU A 60 -2.29 -3.23 4.32
CA LEU A 60 -3.04 -3.03 5.55
C LEU A 60 -3.35 -1.54 5.75
N ASP A 61 -4.16 -1.24 6.75
CA ASP A 61 -4.53 0.11 7.19
C ASP A 61 -3.41 0.79 8.02
N ARG A 62 -2.15 0.43 7.74
CA ARG A 62 -0.98 0.82 8.54
C ARG A 62 0.20 1.20 7.66
N TYR A 63 0.99 2.15 8.15
CA TYR A 63 2.17 2.67 7.47
C TYR A 63 3.30 2.83 8.47
N PHE A 64 4.49 2.38 8.10
CA PHE A 64 5.73 2.70 8.79
C PHE A 64 6.34 3.95 8.18
N ILE A 65 6.75 4.87 9.04
CA ILE A 65 7.31 6.16 8.66
C ILE A 65 8.68 6.25 9.31
N LEU A 66 9.72 6.40 8.49
CA LEU A 66 11.10 6.39 8.91
C LEU A 66 11.58 7.82 9.13
N PHE A 67 12.11 8.08 10.32
CA PHE A 67 12.72 9.35 10.70
C PHE A 67 14.18 9.15 11.11
N ARG A 68 15.00 10.19 10.91
CA ARG A 68 16.38 10.24 11.38
C ARG A 68 16.47 10.53 12.88
N THR A 69 15.52 11.31 13.43
CA THR A 69 15.56 11.73 14.83
C THR A 69 14.27 11.37 15.57
N VAL A 70 14.41 11.12 16.88
CA VAL A 70 13.27 10.87 17.78
C VAL A 70 12.39 12.12 17.89
N ARG A 71 13.00 13.31 17.84
CA ARG A 71 12.29 14.59 17.90
C ARG A 71 11.34 14.75 16.72
N ALA A 72 11.78 14.47 15.50
CA ALA A 72 10.94 14.53 14.31
C ALA A 72 9.76 13.55 14.39
N ALA A 73 10.02 12.30 14.82
CA ALA A 73 8.97 11.30 15.00
C ALA A 73 7.91 11.74 16.05
N ARG A 74 8.32 12.36 17.16
CA ARG A 74 7.40 12.91 18.17
C ARG A 74 6.60 14.09 17.64
N ASN A 75 7.25 15.03 16.94
CA ASN A 75 6.56 16.16 16.32
C ASN A 75 5.51 15.69 15.32
N PHE A 76 5.83 14.69 14.50
CA PHE A 76 4.89 14.05 13.58
C PHE A 76 3.71 13.42 14.33
N GLN A 77 3.98 12.62 15.37
CA GLN A 77 2.95 11.98 16.18
C GLN A 77 1.98 13.01 16.79
N GLU A 78 2.51 14.08 17.39
CA GLU A 78 1.70 15.16 17.95
C GLU A 78 0.90 15.90 16.89
N HIS A 79 1.53 16.16 15.73
CA HIS A 79 0.87 16.85 14.63
C HIS A 79 -0.33 16.06 14.12
N VAL A 80 -0.16 14.77 13.82
CA VAL A 80 -1.25 13.88 13.38
C VAL A 80 -2.37 13.83 14.42
N LYS A 81 -2.03 13.71 15.72
CA LYS A 81 -3.02 13.70 16.79
C LYS A 81 -3.81 15.01 16.88
N LYS A 82 -3.11 16.15 16.86
CA LYS A 82 -3.73 17.49 16.91
C LYS A 82 -4.63 17.72 15.70
N LEU A 83 -4.14 17.39 14.52
CA LEU A 83 -4.86 17.55 13.26
C LEU A 83 -6.11 16.66 13.21
N HIS A 84 -6.03 15.38 13.55
CA HIS A 84 -7.21 14.52 13.61
C HIS A 84 -8.23 14.98 14.66
N THR A 85 -7.78 15.40 15.84
CA THR A 85 -8.68 15.91 16.90
C THR A 85 -9.40 17.19 16.46
N THR A 86 -8.69 18.09 15.78
CA THR A 86 -9.26 19.33 15.25
C THR A 86 -10.28 19.04 14.16
N VAL A 87 -9.93 18.22 13.16
CA VAL A 87 -10.87 17.88 12.08
C VAL A 87 -12.10 17.16 12.63
N LYS A 88 -11.93 16.29 13.62
CA LYS A 88 -13.03 15.59 14.28
C LYS A 88 -13.98 16.52 15.03
N SER A 89 -13.47 17.58 15.68
CA SER A 89 -14.34 18.53 16.41
C SER A 89 -15.22 19.34 15.47
N TYR A 90 -14.75 19.63 14.26
CA TYR A 90 -15.46 20.43 13.26
C TYR A 90 -16.16 19.60 12.17
N ALA A 91 -16.04 18.28 12.22
CA ALA A 91 -16.68 17.40 11.25
C ALA A 91 -18.19 17.25 11.53
N PRO A 92 -19.06 17.43 10.52
CA PRO A 92 -20.50 17.26 10.66
C PRO A 92 -20.87 15.78 10.75
N SER A 93 -20.68 15.19 11.93
CA SER A 93 -20.91 13.76 12.17
C SER A 93 -22.20 13.46 12.93
N SER A 94 -22.87 14.48 13.49
CA SER A 94 -24.13 14.35 14.21
C SER A 94 -24.95 15.63 14.11
N LEU A 95 -26.24 15.59 14.48
CA LEU A 95 -27.09 16.79 14.49
C LEU A 95 -26.60 17.88 15.47
N ASN A 96 -25.75 17.51 16.44
CA ASN A 96 -25.21 18.41 17.46
C ASN A 96 -23.76 18.83 17.17
N SER A 97 -23.17 18.42 16.05
CA SER A 97 -21.82 18.87 15.69
C SER A 97 -21.83 20.36 15.32
N PRO A 98 -20.77 21.11 15.63
CA PRO A 98 -20.64 22.48 15.20
C PRO A 98 -20.70 22.59 13.69
N LEU A 99 -21.17 23.73 13.20
CA LEU A 99 -21.15 24.04 11.77
C LEU A 99 -19.70 24.03 11.27
N PRO A 100 -19.47 23.56 10.03
CA PRO A 100 -18.14 23.59 9.45
C PRO A 100 -17.63 25.05 9.41
N PRO A 101 -16.38 25.30 9.81
CA PRO A 101 -15.83 26.64 9.90
C PRO A 101 -15.76 27.29 8.51
N PRO A 102 -16.06 28.59 8.38
CA PRO A 102 -15.92 29.29 7.11
C PRO A 102 -14.44 29.39 6.69
N PRO A 103 -14.15 29.61 5.39
CA PRO A 103 -12.78 29.87 4.93
C PRO A 103 -12.13 31.03 5.70
N GLY A 104 -10.86 30.89 6.09
CA GLY A 104 -10.15 31.91 6.88
C GLY A 104 -10.53 31.94 8.37
N PHE A 105 -11.23 30.91 8.87
CA PHE A 105 -11.43 30.74 10.31
C PHE A 105 -10.14 30.21 10.94
N HIS A 106 -9.54 31.01 11.81
CA HIS A 106 -8.31 30.66 12.50
C HIS A 106 -8.61 30.21 13.93
N ASP A 107 -7.91 29.18 14.42
CA ASP A 107 -7.91 28.84 15.84
C ASP A 107 -7.11 29.86 16.67
N ASP A 108 -7.14 29.74 17.99
CA ASP A 108 -6.35 30.58 18.92
C ASP A 108 -4.84 30.53 18.66
N SER A 109 -4.37 29.51 17.91
CA SER A 109 -2.98 29.35 17.49
C SER A 109 -2.67 29.97 16.11
N GLY A 110 -3.65 30.62 15.47
CA GLY A 110 -3.53 31.27 14.18
C GLY A 110 -3.51 30.29 12.99
N ARG A 111 -4.01 29.07 13.14
CA ARG A 111 -4.10 28.08 12.06
C ARG A 111 -5.46 28.13 11.38
N ASP A 112 -5.48 28.20 10.06
CA ASP A 112 -6.72 28.09 9.28
C ASP A 112 -7.29 26.66 9.40
N ILE A 113 -8.40 26.54 10.12
CA ILE A 113 -9.07 25.26 10.38
C ILE A 113 -9.75 24.76 9.10
N ASN A 114 -10.30 25.65 8.29
CA ASN A 114 -10.96 25.26 7.05
C ASN A 114 -9.92 24.65 6.09
N ALA A 115 -8.76 25.28 5.93
CA ALA A 115 -7.65 24.74 5.15
C ALA A 115 -7.16 23.39 5.71
N ALA A 116 -7.07 23.25 7.05
CA ALA A 116 -6.72 21.99 7.70
C ALA A 116 -7.74 20.87 7.45
N MET A 117 -9.05 21.20 7.41
CA MET A 117 -10.11 20.25 7.08
C MET A 117 -10.06 19.84 5.61
N GLN A 118 -9.81 20.78 4.69
CA GLN A 118 -9.69 20.50 3.25
C GLN A 118 -8.46 19.66 2.91
N SER A 119 -7.35 19.89 3.61
CA SER A 119 -6.10 19.14 3.41
C SER A 119 -6.08 17.78 4.12
N TYR A 120 -7.12 17.44 4.88
CA TYR A 120 -7.18 16.20 5.64
C TYR A 120 -7.40 14.97 4.75
N THR A 121 -6.35 14.16 4.59
CA THR A 121 -6.38 12.95 3.74
C THR A 121 -6.31 11.63 4.51
N ILE A 122 -6.03 11.65 5.82
CA ILE A 122 -5.66 10.45 6.61
C ILE A 122 -6.75 9.36 6.63
N GLY A 123 -8.00 9.77 6.80
CA GLY A 123 -9.12 8.84 6.97
C GLY A 123 -10.41 9.58 7.29
N PRO A 124 -11.50 8.88 7.66
CA PRO A 124 -12.73 9.53 8.03
C PRO A 124 -12.57 10.26 9.39
N PRO A 125 -13.02 11.53 9.51
CA PRO A 125 -12.96 12.29 10.76
C PRO A 125 -13.66 11.62 11.94
N SER A 126 -14.68 10.80 11.68
CA SER A 126 -15.43 10.05 12.69
C SER A 126 -14.69 8.83 13.24
N SER A 127 -13.57 8.41 12.62
CA SER A 127 -12.82 7.24 13.07
C SER A 127 -12.17 7.48 14.43
N ASN A 128 -12.38 6.57 15.37
CA ASN A 128 -11.64 6.52 16.63
C ASN A 128 -10.37 5.66 16.55
N PHE A 129 -10.14 5.01 15.41
CA PHE A 129 -9.10 4.01 15.24
C PHE A 129 -7.79 4.59 14.67
N ILE A 130 -7.76 5.88 14.35
CA ILE A 130 -6.55 6.54 13.83
C ILE A 130 -5.60 6.83 14.98
N TYR A 131 -4.45 6.15 14.98
CA TYR A 131 -3.40 6.39 15.96
C TYR A 131 -2.02 6.38 15.32
N CYS A 132 -1.12 7.19 15.88
CA CYS A 132 0.29 7.22 15.54
C CYS A 132 1.09 6.86 16.79
N SER A 133 1.96 5.85 16.69
CA SER A 133 2.80 5.38 17.80
C SER A 133 4.24 5.22 17.34
N ILE A 134 5.19 5.71 18.14
CA ILE A 134 6.62 5.45 17.92
C ILE A 134 6.93 4.05 18.42
N ILE A 135 7.56 3.23 17.59
CA ILE A 135 7.90 1.85 17.94
C ILE A 135 9.19 1.87 18.78
N PRO A 136 9.19 1.29 19.98
CA PRO A 136 10.38 1.28 20.82
C PRO A 136 11.47 0.38 20.24
N THR A 137 12.72 0.77 20.45
CA THR A 137 13.89 -0.08 20.22
C THR A 137 14.13 -0.96 21.45
N PRO A 138 14.44 -2.26 21.31
CA PRO A 138 14.70 -2.98 20.05
C PRO A 138 13.43 -3.29 19.25
N TYR A 139 13.52 -3.19 17.93
CA TYR A 139 12.37 -3.40 17.06
C TYR A 139 11.84 -4.83 17.12
N PRO A 140 10.50 -5.03 17.07
CA PRO A 140 9.89 -6.35 16.93
C PRO A 140 10.44 -7.11 15.72
N ARG A 141 10.49 -8.45 15.83
CA ARG A 141 11.07 -9.33 14.80
C ARG A 141 10.56 -9.06 13.37
N PRO A 142 9.25 -8.86 13.12
CA PRO A 142 8.76 -8.60 11.75
C PRO A 142 9.35 -7.32 11.15
N ILE A 143 9.39 -6.25 11.94
CA ILE A 143 9.93 -4.96 11.49
C ILE A 143 11.44 -5.07 11.28
N ARG A 144 12.15 -5.74 12.20
CA ARG A 144 13.59 -5.96 12.04
C ARG A 144 13.90 -6.72 10.76
N ARG A 145 13.13 -7.78 10.45
CA ARG A 145 13.27 -8.53 9.19
C ARG A 145 13.02 -7.63 7.98
N LEU A 146 11.92 -6.88 7.98
CA LEU A 146 11.58 -5.96 6.90
C LEU A 146 12.69 -4.93 6.65
N LEU A 147 13.22 -4.30 7.72
CA LEU A 147 14.28 -3.29 7.61
C LEU A 147 15.62 -3.89 7.16
N THR A 148 15.93 -5.13 7.57
CA THR A 148 17.19 -5.81 7.22
C THR A 148 17.16 -6.35 5.80
N ALA A 149 16.06 -7.02 5.45
CA ALA A 149 15.85 -7.59 4.13
C ALA A 149 15.61 -6.48 3.08
N GLY A 150 15.13 -5.31 3.52
CA GLY A 150 14.83 -4.17 2.66
C GLY A 150 13.45 -4.26 1.99
N GLY A 151 12.53 -5.05 2.54
CA GLY A 151 11.22 -5.33 1.94
C GLY A 151 10.61 -6.65 2.41
N TYR A 152 9.52 -7.07 1.76
CA TYR A 152 8.84 -8.34 2.05
C TYR A 152 9.52 -9.50 1.31
N GLU A 153 9.58 -10.67 1.96
CA GLU A 153 10.25 -11.87 1.42
C GLU A 153 9.84 -12.16 -0.04
N PRO A 154 8.55 -12.26 -0.44
CA PRO A 154 8.18 -12.56 -1.82
C PRO A 154 8.61 -11.47 -2.85
N ILE A 155 8.91 -10.27 -2.38
CA ILE A 155 9.43 -9.17 -3.19
C ILE A 155 10.95 -9.33 -3.39
N ILE A 156 11.66 -9.90 -2.42
CA ILE A 156 13.12 -9.99 -2.41
C ILE A 156 13.62 -11.33 -2.98
N SER A 157 12.98 -12.47 -2.65
CA SER A 157 13.54 -13.81 -2.87
C SER A 157 13.69 -14.25 -4.34
N THR A 158 13.17 -13.48 -5.31
CA THR A 158 13.16 -13.87 -6.74
C THR A 158 14.16 -13.11 -7.60
N SER A 159 14.90 -12.14 -7.04
CA SER A 159 15.85 -11.34 -7.83
C SER A 159 17.24 -11.96 -7.78
N THR A 160 17.47 -13.01 -8.58
CA THR A 160 18.82 -13.52 -8.88
C THR A 160 19.59 -12.61 -9.86
N ALA A 161 18.91 -11.66 -10.50
CA ALA A 161 19.49 -10.73 -11.46
C ALA A 161 19.99 -9.45 -10.79
N ALA A 162 21.19 -9.02 -11.17
CA ALA A 162 21.88 -7.82 -10.70
C ALA A 162 21.27 -6.48 -11.20
N ALA A 163 20.20 -6.54 -12.00
CA ALA A 163 19.47 -5.36 -12.48
C ALA A 163 18.32 -5.00 -11.52
N SER A 164 17.90 -3.74 -11.50
CA SER A 164 16.82 -3.23 -10.66
C SER A 164 15.45 -3.78 -11.09
N VAL A 165 15.17 -5.04 -10.77
CA VAL A 165 13.89 -5.68 -11.05
C VAL A 165 12.80 -4.97 -10.25
N THR A 166 11.76 -4.50 -10.95
CA THR A 166 10.58 -3.90 -10.31
C THR A 166 9.42 -4.86 -10.41
N LYS A 167 8.75 -5.14 -9.28
CA LYS A 167 7.67 -6.12 -9.20
C LYS A 167 6.30 -5.45 -9.21
N VAL A 168 5.31 -6.13 -9.76
CA VAL A 168 3.91 -5.72 -9.75
C VAL A 168 3.05 -6.83 -9.14
N LEU A 169 2.22 -6.49 -8.18
CA LEU A 169 1.17 -7.35 -7.65
C LEU A 169 -0.05 -7.26 -8.56
N LEU A 170 -0.50 -8.40 -9.08
CA LEU A 170 -1.71 -8.54 -9.88
C LEU A 170 -2.69 -9.46 -9.16
N HIS A 171 -3.92 -9.01 -9.00
CA HIS A 171 -5.03 -9.83 -8.53
C HIS A 171 -6.34 -9.41 -9.19
N PHE A 172 -7.37 -10.25 -9.11
CA PHE A 172 -8.64 -10.02 -9.79
C PHE A 172 -9.80 -9.93 -8.80
N GLU A 173 -10.71 -8.99 -9.03
CA GLU A 173 -12.01 -8.93 -8.37
C GLU A 173 -13.05 -9.63 -9.25
N GLY A 174 -13.75 -10.61 -8.70
CA GLY A 174 -14.67 -11.47 -9.45
C GLY A 174 -14.06 -12.83 -9.80
N ALA A 175 -14.41 -13.37 -10.97
CA ALA A 175 -13.91 -14.65 -11.46
C ALA A 175 -12.37 -14.69 -11.55
N GLN A 176 -11.76 -15.81 -11.17
CA GLN A 176 -10.30 -15.91 -11.01
C GLN A 176 -9.65 -16.59 -12.23
N PRO A 177 -8.87 -15.86 -13.06
CA PRO A 177 -8.20 -16.44 -14.21
C PRO A 177 -7.08 -17.41 -13.85
N SER A 178 -6.93 -18.45 -14.66
CA SER A 178 -5.80 -19.36 -14.50
C SER A 178 -4.50 -18.64 -14.87
N LEU A 179 -3.36 -19.16 -14.38
CA LEU A 179 -2.06 -18.61 -14.74
C LEU A 179 -1.81 -18.64 -16.27
N ALA A 180 -2.33 -19.66 -16.96
CA ALA A 180 -2.23 -19.76 -18.41
C ALA A 180 -3.03 -18.64 -19.11
N ASP A 181 -4.21 -18.30 -18.60
CA ASP A 181 -5.04 -17.22 -19.15
C ASP A 181 -4.38 -15.87 -18.95
N ILE A 182 -3.79 -15.64 -17.78
CA ILE A 182 -3.03 -14.42 -17.48
C ILE A 182 -1.86 -14.27 -18.45
N ARG A 183 -1.05 -15.33 -18.63
CA ARG A 183 0.09 -15.35 -19.55
C ARG A 183 -0.33 -15.05 -20.99
N ARG A 184 -1.38 -15.72 -21.47
CA ARG A 184 -1.94 -15.48 -22.82
C ARG A 184 -2.43 -14.04 -22.98
N THR A 185 -3.14 -13.52 -21.99
CA THR A 185 -3.74 -12.17 -22.06
C THR A 185 -2.68 -11.08 -22.03
N ILE A 186 -1.65 -11.21 -21.18
CA ILE A 186 -0.50 -10.28 -21.14
C ILE A 186 0.25 -10.30 -22.48
N THR A 187 0.46 -11.48 -23.06
CA THR A 187 1.13 -11.62 -24.36
C THR A 187 0.31 -11.00 -25.48
N ARG A 188 -1.01 -11.20 -25.47
CA ARG A 188 -1.95 -10.57 -26.41
C ARG A 188 -1.94 -9.06 -26.28
N ASP A 189 -2.06 -8.51 -25.07
CA ASP A 189 -2.04 -7.05 -24.84
C ASP A 189 -0.71 -6.42 -25.30
N GLY A 190 0.43 -7.10 -25.11
CA GLY A 190 1.71 -6.68 -25.66
C GLY A 190 1.73 -6.68 -27.19
N LYS A 191 1.13 -7.69 -27.83
CA LYS A 191 1.00 -7.78 -29.29
C LYS A 191 0.08 -6.70 -29.86
N ASP A 192 -1.08 -6.48 -29.24
CA ASP A 192 -2.06 -5.47 -29.67
C ASP A 192 -1.48 -4.05 -29.58
N ARG A 193 -0.59 -3.81 -28.61
CA ARG A 193 0.18 -2.57 -28.46
C ARG A 193 1.40 -2.47 -29.38
N TRP A 194 1.73 -3.52 -30.13
CA TRP A 194 2.98 -3.65 -30.87
C TRP A 194 4.24 -3.45 -30.02
N LEU A 195 4.12 -3.69 -28.71
CA LEU A 195 5.20 -3.51 -27.74
C LEU A 195 5.09 -4.57 -26.64
N PRO A 196 5.91 -5.63 -26.67
CA PRO A 196 5.86 -6.67 -25.66
C PRO A 196 6.34 -6.13 -24.31
N TRP A 197 5.65 -6.55 -23.25
CA TRP A 197 5.99 -6.24 -21.87
C TRP A 197 7.37 -6.82 -21.51
N GLN A 198 8.26 -5.98 -20.95
CA GLN A 198 9.62 -6.38 -20.55
C GLN A 198 9.60 -7.12 -19.20
N ILE A 199 9.05 -8.34 -19.22
CA ILE A 199 8.99 -9.25 -18.08
C ILE A 199 10.30 -10.05 -17.99
N VAL A 200 10.84 -10.19 -16.79
CA VAL A 200 12.09 -10.93 -16.55
C VAL A 200 11.98 -12.37 -17.06
N GLY A 201 12.83 -12.74 -18.02
CA GLY A 201 12.81 -14.06 -18.67
C GLY A 201 11.61 -14.31 -19.59
N GLY A 202 10.74 -13.33 -19.77
CA GLY A 202 9.52 -13.40 -20.59
C GLY A 202 8.29 -13.95 -19.86
N THR A 203 7.12 -13.83 -20.50
CA THR A 203 5.81 -14.17 -19.91
C THR A 203 5.67 -15.64 -19.46
N ASN A 204 6.39 -16.54 -20.13
CA ASN A 204 6.36 -17.98 -19.82
C ASN A 204 7.43 -18.40 -18.81
N SER A 205 8.32 -17.49 -18.40
CA SER A 205 9.33 -17.78 -17.39
C SER A 205 8.69 -18.06 -16.03
N ALA A 206 9.34 -18.96 -15.26
CA ALA A 206 9.00 -19.22 -13.88
C ALA A 206 9.27 -17.99 -12.98
N ASP A 207 10.30 -17.21 -13.30
CA ASP A 207 10.71 -16.03 -12.51
C ASP A 207 9.95 -14.75 -12.90
N GLY A 208 9.34 -14.76 -14.10
CA GLY A 208 8.61 -13.63 -14.65
C GLY A 208 7.24 -13.43 -14.03
N ILE A 209 6.43 -14.50 -13.93
CA ILE A 209 5.10 -14.47 -13.32
C ILE A 209 4.98 -15.59 -12.29
N VAL A 210 4.99 -15.21 -11.02
CA VAL A 210 4.92 -16.13 -9.88
C VAL A 210 3.54 -16.02 -9.23
N ARG A 211 2.87 -17.16 -9.03
CA ARG A 211 1.65 -17.22 -8.20
C ARG A 211 2.06 -17.26 -6.73
N LEU A 212 1.53 -16.34 -5.92
CA LEU A 212 1.70 -16.38 -4.46
C LEU A 212 0.88 -17.55 -3.91
N THR A 213 1.56 -18.56 -3.36
CA THR A 213 0.94 -19.62 -2.57
C THR A 213 0.56 -19.07 -1.21
N THR A 214 -0.73 -18.85 -0.97
CA THR A 214 -1.24 -18.58 0.37
C THR A 214 -1.14 -19.88 1.16
N HIS A 215 -0.12 -19.99 2.02
CA HIS A 215 -0.10 -21.06 3.02
C HIS A 215 -1.22 -20.79 4.00
N LEU A 216 -2.31 -21.55 3.88
CA LEU A 216 -3.37 -21.60 4.90
C LEU A 216 -2.69 -21.89 6.25
N SER A 217 -2.74 -20.93 7.16
CA SER A 217 -2.27 -21.12 8.53
C SER A 217 -3.06 -22.27 9.15
N ARG A 218 -2.36 -23.32 9.54
CA ARG A 218 -2.88 -24.54 10.17
C ARG A 218 -3.25 -24.32 11.65
N ASP A 219 -3.54 -23.09 12.07
CA ASP A 219 -3.59 -22.73 13.50
C ASP A 219 -5.01 -22.48 14.06
N GLU A 220 -6.06 -22.80 13.31
CA GLU A 220 -7.44 -22.81 13.84
C GLU A 220 -8.15 -24.17 13.66
N ALA A 221 -7.40 -25.27 13.75
CA ALA A 221 -7.96 -26.62 13.86
C ALA A 221 -7.78 -27.16 15.29
N VAL A 222 -8.40 -26.49 16.26
CA VAL A 222 -8.71 -27.11 17.56
C VAL A 222 -10.20 -27.45 17.54
N GLY A 223 -10.52 -28.59 16.95
CA GLY A 223 -11.88 -29.12 16.87
C GLY A 223 -11.90 -30.33 15.93
N ASN A 224 -12.18 -31.50 16.48
CA ASN A 224 -12.22 -32.80 15.78
C ASN A 224 -13.46 -32.95 14.86
N ASP A 225 -13.84 -31.91 14.11
CA ASP A 225 -14.88 -32.00 13.09
C ASP A 225 -14.23 -31.92 11.72
N ILE A 226 -14.09 -33.09 11.10
CA ILE A 226 -13.27 -33.36 9.92
C ILE A 226 -13.93 -32.84 8.62
N ASP A 227 -15.07 -32.15 8.69
CA ASP A 227 -15.90 -31.82 7.53
C ASP A 227 -16.34 -30.35 7.41
N ALA A 228 -15.76 -29.44 8.21
CA ALA A 228 -16.08 -28.01 8.12
C ALA A 228 -14.85 -27.09 8.22
N LEU A 229 -13.71 -27.51 7.65
CA LEU A 229 -12.67 -26.54 7.25
C LEU A 229 -13.25 -25.70 6.11
N VAL A 230 -13.98 -24.63 6.46
CA VAL A 230 -14.26 -23.53 5.55
C VAL A 230 -12.91 -22.87 5.25
N VAL A 231 -12.16 -23.50 4.35
CA VAL A 231 -10.97 -22.95 3.73
C VAL A 231 -11.46 -21.65 3.08
N ARG A 232 -11.21 -20.52 3.74
CA ARG A 232 -11.39 -19.21 3.10
C ARG A 232 -10.48 -19.24 1.89
N LYS A 233 -11.04 -19.53 0.71
CA LYS A 233 -10.32 -19.51 -0.56
C LYS A 233 -9.90 -18.08 -0.80
N VAL A 234 -8.70 -17.73 -0.35
CA VAL A 234 -8.11 -16.43 -0.63
C VAL A 234 -7.89 -16.37 -2.15
N PRO A 235 -8.36 -15.32 -2.83
CA PRO A 235 -8.15 -15.18 -4.27
C PRO A 235 -6.67 -15.27 -4.61
N PRO A 236 -6.30 -16.00 -5.68
CA PRO A 236 -4.91 -16.08 -6.11
C PRO A 236 -4.37 -14.70 -6.43
N ARG A 237 -3.13 -14.47 -6.02
CA ARG A 237 -2.38 -13.24 -6.32
C ARG A 237 -1.12 -13.62 -7.09
N TYR A 238 -0.70 -12.74 -7.98
CA TYR A 238 0.41 -12.96 -8.89
C TYR A 238 1.42 -11.84 -8.73
N VAL A 239 2.70 -12.17 -8.67
CA VAL A 239 3.80 -11.21 -8.70
C VAL A 239 4.45 -11.29 -10.08
N ILE A 240 4.48 -10.16 -10.77
CA ILE A 240 5.07 -10.03 -12.10
C ILE A 240 6.35 -9.22 -11.96
N SER A 241 7.47 -9.79 -12.40
CA SER A 241 8.80 -9.18 -12.34
C SER A 241 9.11 -8.49 -13.67
N PHE A 242 9.37 -7.18 -13.66
CA PHE A 242 9.77 -6.39 -14.82
C PHE A 242 11.25 -6.00 -14.74
N GLU A 243 11.88 -5.91 -15.90
CA GLU A 243 13.29 -5.51 -16.02
C GLU A 243 13.51 -4.02 -15.69
N ASP A 244 12.48 -3.19 -15.93
CA ASP A 244 12.53 -1.74 -15.70
C ASP A 244 11.33 -1.25 -14.87
N LYS A 245 11.59 -0.26 -14.02
CA LYS A 245 10.59 0.46 -13.23
C LYS A 245 9.58 1.18 -14.12
N ALA A 246 10.02 1.79 -15.22
CA ALA A 246 9.10 2.51 -16.11
C ALA A 246 8.09 1.55 -16.73
N GLU A 247 8.52 0.35 -17.10
CA GLU A 247 7.63 -0.67 -17.67
C GLU A 247 6.66 -1.24 -16.64
N ALA A 248 7.12 -1.53 -15.42
CA ALA A 248 6.24 -1.92 -14.32
C ALA A 248 5.13 -0.88 -14.04
N GLN A 249 5.48 0.41 -14.07
CA GLN A 249 4.52 1.50 -13.88
C GLN A 249 3.51 1.60 -15.03
N ARG A 250 3.97 1.44 -16.27
CA ARG A 250 3.10 1.39 -17.46
C ARG A 250 2.12 0.21 -17.37
N PHE A 251 2.62 -0.95 -16.98
CA PHE A 251 1.80 -2.14 -16.77
C PHE A 251 0.73 -1.90 -15.71
N ALA A 252 1.12 -1.42 -14.52
CA ALA A 252 0.18 -1.13 -13.45
C ALA A 252 -0.90 -0.13 -13.88
N ARG A 253 -0.53 0.96 -14.58
CA ARG A 253 -1.51 1.94 -15.08
C ARG A 253 -2.47 1.35 -16.11
N ARG A 254 -1.95 0.53 -17.03
CA ARG A 254 -2.74 -0.06 -18.12
C ARG A 254 -3.67 -1.14 -17.61
N TRP A 255 -3.23 -1.97 -16.67
CA TRP A 255 -3.97 -3.13 -16.19
C TRP A 255 -4.85 -2.84 -14.98
N ASN A 256 -4.53 -1.83 -14.17
CA ASN A 256 -5.35 -1.51 -13.00
C ASN A 256 -6.75 -1.03 -13.39
N LYS A 257 -7.76 -1.61 -12.75
CA LYS A 257 -9.20 -1.40 -13.00
C LYS A 257 -9.69 -1.81 -14.40
N THR A 258 -8.91 -2.59 -15.16
CA THR A 258 -9.36 -3.09 -16.46
C THR A 258 -10.18 -4.36 -16.34
N SER A 259 -11.18 -4.51 -17.20
CA SER A 259 -11.92 -5.75 -17.38
C SER A 259 -11.01 -6.80 -18.03
N PHE A 260 -10.92 -7.97 -17.43
CA PHE A 260 -10.18 -9.08 -17.97
C PHE A 260 -11.00 -9.78 -19.05
N GLY A 261 -10.52 -9.71 -20.30
CA GLY A 261 -11.13 -10.41 -21.43
C GLY A 261 -10.58 -11.83 -21.56
N TRP A 262 -11.33 -12.83 -21.10
CA TRP A 262 -10.94 -14.26 -21.18
C TRP A 262 -10.71 -14.77 -22.60
N SER A 263 -11.35 -14.14 -23.60
CA SER A 263 -11.19 -14.45 -25.01
C SER A 263 -11.42 -13.20 -25.87
N VAL A 264 -11.36 -13.31 -27.20
CA VAL A 264 -11.72 -12.22 -28.13
C VAL A 264 -13.24 -11.96 -28.11
N ASN A 265 -14.03 -12.91 -27.61
CA ASN A 265 -15.48 -12.87 -27.66
C ASN A 265 -16.14 -12.45 -26.34
N ASP A 266 -15.35 -12.14 -25.30
CA ASP A 266 -15.83 -11.64 -23.99
C ASP A 266 -17.03 -12.42 -23.39
N VAL A 267 -17.06 -13.75 -23.59
CA VAL A 267 -18.11 -14.59 -23.01
C VAL A 267 -17.77 -14.87 -21.55
N TYR A 268 -18.52 -14.26 -20.64
CA TYR A 268 -18.43 -14.51 -19.21
C TYR A 268 -19.45 -15.58 -18.81
N GLU A 269 -18.97 -16.66 -18.20
CA GLU A 269 -19.86 -17.71 -17.69
C GLU A 269 -20.75 -17.12 -16.57
N ASN A 270 -22.03 -17.49 -16.59
CA ASN A 270 -23.01 -17.25 -15.51
C ASN A 270 -23.51 -15.80 -15.31
N GLY A 271 -23.34 -14.90 -16.29
CA GLY A 271 -23.85 -13.52 -16.18
C GLY A 271 -23.12 -12.65 -15.15
N GLU A 272 -22.02 -13.16 -14.59
CA GLU A 272 -21.07 -12.34 -13.83
C GLU A 272 -20.32 -11.43 -14.79
N GLY A 273 -20.13 -10.17 -14.40
CA GLY A 273 -19.35 -9.21 -15.19
C GLY A 273 -17.88 -9.63 -15.29
N ALA A 274 -17.16 -9.00 -16.23
CA ALA A 274 -15.74 -9.22 -16.40
C ALA A 274 -14.94 -9.06 -15.10
N PRO A 275 -14.02 -9.98 -14.76
CA PRO A 275 -13.21 -9.78 -13.58
C PRO A 275 -12.35 -8.55 -13.75
N GLN A 276 -12.28 -7.73 -12.70
CA GLN A 276 -11.52 -6.48 -12.75
C GLN A 276 -10.10 -6.74 -12.24
N ALA A 277 -9.12 -6.48 -13.09
CA ALA A 277 -7.72 -6.55 -12.73
C ALA A 277 -7.35 -5.41 -11.77
N ARG A 278 -6.63 -5.73 -10.70
CA ARG A 278 -5.97 -4.78 -9.81
C ARG A 278 -4.47 -5.01 -9.89
N ALA A 279 -3.77 -4.00 -10.37
CA ALA A 279 -2.35 -4.04 -10.61
C ALA A 279 -1.66 -2.94 -9.80
N GLU A 280 -0.68 -3.30 -9.00
CA GLU A 280 -0.01 -2.39 -8.08
C GLU A 280 1.50 -2.60 -8.10
N VAL A 281 2.27 -1.52 -8.28
CA VAL A 281 3.74 -1.60 -8.22
C VAL A 281 4.19 -1.84 -6.77
N LEU A 282 5.02 -2.86 -6.59
CA LEU A 282 5.66 -3.19 -5.32
C LEU A 282 7.00 -2.43 -5.21
N TRP A 283 7.30 -1.92 -4.03
CA TRP A 283 8.42 -1.00 -3.76
C TRP A 283 9.18 -1.35 -2.49
#